data_AF-A0A850MVG0-F1
#
_entry.id   AF-A0A850MVG0-F1
#
_cell.length_a   1.000
_cell.length_b   1.000
_cell.length_c   1.000
_cell.angle_alpha   90.00
_cell.angle_beta   90.00
_cell.angle_gamma   90.00
#
_symmetry.space_group_name_H-M   'P 1'
#
loop_
_entity.id
_entity.type
_entity.pdbx_description
1 polymer ?
#
loop_
_entity_poly.entity_id
_entity_poly.type
_entity_poly.pdbx_seq_one_letter_code
_entity_poly.pdbx_strand_id
1 'polypeptide(L)'
;ILDIIEKSKIQTALKDIKIDISNLYPPLKADPNSDIVKKMSKIISIVHKIPQEKIRNLGMAGSTDMGFVNQVSKNIIIRGVGNISSNAHGANESIRMKDVKAFIKEIILYLIS
;
A
#
# COMPACT_ATOMS: atom_id res chain seq x y z
N ILE A 1 -12.09 -18.83 20.39
CA ILE A 1 -10.64 -18.61 20.61
C ILE A 1 -10.19 -19.25 21.91
N LEU A 2 -10.84 -18.97 23.04
CA LEU A 2 -10.54 -19.61 24.34
C LEU A 2 -10.61 -21.15 24.30
N ASP A 3 -11.63 -21.74 23.66
CA ASP A 3 -11.77 -23.20 23.55
C ASP A 3 -10.68 -23.91 22.71
N ILE A 4 -10.01 -23.17 21.82
CA ILE A 4 -8.91 -23.70 20.99
C ILE A 4 -7.61 -23.79 21.82
N ILE A 5 -7.47 -22.92 22.81
CA ILE A 5 -6.34 -22.90 23.75
C ILE A 5 -6.45 -24.08 24.74
N GLU A 6 -7.66 -24.47 25.13
CA GLU A 6 -7.84 -25.65 26.00
C GLU A 6 -7.56 -26.97 25.29
N LYS A 7 -7.99 -27.12 24.03
CA LYS A 7 -7.75 -28.35 23.24
C LYS A 7 -6.31 -28.52 22.76
N SER A 8 -5.50 -27.46 22.78
CA SER A 8 -4.08 -27.51 22.39
C SER A 8 -3.13 -27.97 23.51
N LYS A 9 -3.67 -28.37 24.68
CA LYS A 9 -2.94 -29.12 25.72
C LYS A 9 -2.53 -30.56 25.30
N ILE A 10 -2.43 -30.83 24.00
CA ILE A 10 -1.76 -32.02 23.48
C ILE A 10 -0.25 -31.74 23.54
N GLN A 11 0.39 -32.35 24.53
CA GLN A 11 1.84 -32.50 24.75
C GLN A 11 2.75 -32.02 23.60
N THR A 12 3.20 -30.77 23.69
CA THR A 12 4.39 -30.33 22.96
C THR A 12 5.55 -30.21 23.96
N ALA A 13 6.71 -30.76 23.61
CA ALA A 13 7.93 -30.76 24.43
C ALA A 13 8.58 -29.36 24.59
N LEU A 14 7.90 -28.30 24.14
CA LEU A 14 8.37 -26.92 24.20
C LEU A 14 7.98 -26.31 25.54
N LYS A 15 8.74 -26.64 26.58
CA LYS A 15 8.70 -25.89 27.84
C LYS A 15 9.51 -24.60 27.63
N ASP A 16 8.96 -23.47 28.08
CA ASP A 16 9.58 -22.13 28.09
C ASP A 16 9.71 -21.40 26.74
N ILE A 17 8.66 -21.39 25.92
CA ILE A 17 8.58 -20.46 24.77
C ILE A 17 8.37 -19.03 25.29
N LYS A 18 9.30 -18.13 24.98
CA LYS A 18 9.12 -16.68 25.11
C LYS A 18 8.79 -16.09 23.73
N ILE A 19 7.71 -15.32 23.65
CA ILE A 19 7.34 -14.57 22.44
C ILE A 19 7.58 -13.10 22.73
N ASP A 20 8.51 -12.50 21.98
CA ASP A 20 8.74 -11.06 22.00
C ASP A 20 8.04 -10.41 20.80
N ILE A 21 7.11 -9.50 21.09
CA ILE A 21 6.37 -8.75 20.07
C ILE A 21 6.91 -7.33 20.04
N SER A 22 7.56 -6.95 18.95
CA SER A 22 8.05 -5.59 18.72
C SER A 22 7.17 -4.87 17.68
N ASN A 23 6.53 -3.77 18.09
CA ASN A 23 5.79 -2.89 17.19
C ASN A 23 6.76 -1.93 16.48
N LEU A 24 7.42 -2.42 15.44
CA LEU A 24 8.49 -1.68 14.74
C LEU A 24 7.97 -0.56 13.84
N TYR A 25 6.75 -0.68 13.32
CA TYR A 25 6.21 0.23 12.32
C TYR A 25 4.77 0.66 12.65
N PRO A 26 4.46 1.97 12.66
CA PRO A 26 3.09 2.44 12.83
C PRO A 26 2.23 2.13 11.59
N PRO A 27 0.94 1.85 11.76
CA PRO A 27 0.04 1.60 10.65
C PRO A 27 -0.22 2.87 9.83
N LEU A 28 -0.26 2.72 8.50
CA LEU A 28 -0.76 3.76 7.61
C LEU A 28 -2.28 3.68 7.49
N LYS A 29 -2.95 4.81 7.68
CA LYS A 29 -4.38 4.99 7.39
C LYS A 29 -4.53 6.21 6.50
N ALA A 30 -4.80 5.98 5.22
CA ALA A 30 -5.08 7.03 4.23
C ALA A 30 -6.59 7.19 4.06
N ASP A 31 -7.05 8.44 3.87
CA ASP A 31 -8.45 8.73 3.58
C ASP A 31 -8.70 8.65 2.06
N PRO A 32 -9.50 7.68 1.57
CA PRO A 32 -9.80 7.53 0.16
C PRO A 32 -10.68 8.66 -0.40
N ASN A 33 -11.27 9.49 0.46
CA ASN A 33 -12.16 10.60 0.08
C ASN A 33 -11.48 11.98 0.20
N SER A 34 -10.19 12.01 0.52
CA SER A 34 -9.41 13.25 0.63
C SER A 34 -9.30 13.99 -0.70
N ASP A 35 -9.11 15.31 -0.64
CA ASP A 35 -9.04 16.14 -1.85
C ASP A 35 -7.82 15.83 -2.71
N ILE A 36 -6.70 15.38 -2.10
CA ILE A 36 -5.56 14.91 -2.86
C ILE A 36 -5.90 13.66 -3.68
N VAL A 37 -6.73 12.74 -3.15
CA VAL A 37 -7.13 11.51 -3.86
C VAL A 37 -8.05 11.87 -5.02
N LYS A 38 -9.00 12.81 -4.81
CA LYS A 38 -9.85 13.34 -5.88
C LYS A 38 -9.02 14.00 -6.98
N LYS A 39 -8.02 14.82 -6.62
CA LYS A 39 -7.08 15.45 -7.56
C LYS A 39 -6.33 14.38 -8.36
N MET A 40 -5.77 13.38 -7.69
CA MET A 40 -5.03 12.30 -8.33
C MET A 40 -5.92 11.47 -9.28
N SER A 41 -7.16 11.18 -8.90
CA SER A 41 -8.12 10.46 -9.74
C SER A 41 -8.39 11.20 -11.06
N LYS A 42 -8.60 12.53 -11.01
CA LYS A 42 -8.73 13.37 -12.21
C LYS A 42 -7.50 13.28 -13.11
N ILE A 43 -6.31 13.34 -12.53
CA ILE A 43 -5.04 13.28 -13.27
C ILE A 43 -4.84 11.92 -13.94
N ILE A 44 -5.09 10.83 -13.22
CA ILE A 44 -5.02 9.47 -13.78
C ILE A 44 -6.02 9.34 -14.95
N SER A 45 -7.23 9.86 -14.79
CA SER A 45 -8.25 9.84 -15.83
C SER A 45 -7.77 10.53 -17.12
N ILE A 46 -7.14 11.69 -16.99
CA ILE A 46 -6.56 12.44 -18.12
C ILE A 46 -5.41 11.68 -18.78
N VAL A 47 -4.44 11.21 -17.99
CA VAL A 47 -3.22 10.60 -18.52
C VAL A 47 -3.50 9.25 -19.20
N HIS A 48 -4.36 8.44 -18.60
CA HIS A 48 -4.69 7.10 -19.09
C HIS A 48 -5.91 7.07 -20.01
N LYS A 49 -6.61 8.20 -20.18
CA LYS A 49 -7.85 8.32 -20.95
C LYS A 49 -8.92 7.33 -20.49
N ILE A 50 -9.05 7.16 -19.18
CA ILE A 50 -10.05 6.30 -18.56
C ILE A 50 -11.04 7.13 -17.74
N PRO A 51 -12.32 6.74 -17.67
CA PRO A 51 -13.27 7.42 -16.81
C PRO A 51 -12.90 7.31 -15.32
N GLN A 52 -13.18 8.35 -14.53
CA GLN A 52 -12.82 8.39 -13.11
C GLN A 52 -13.49 7.30 -12.29
N GLU A 53 -14.72 6.91 -12.65
CA GLU A 53 -15.48 5.84 -12.01
C GLU A 53 -14.85 4.45 -12.17
N LYS A 54 -13.90 4.29 -13.10
CA LYS A 54 -13.12 3.05 -13.27
C LYS A 54 -11.84 3.03 -12.44
N ILE A 55 -11.46 4.15 -11.82
CA ILE A 55 -10.28 4.26 -10.96
C ILE A 55 -10.65 3.76 -9.58
N ARG A 56 -9.92 2.77 -9.09
CA ARG A 56 -10.17 2.15 -7.79
C ARG A 56 -9.13 2.58 -6.77
N ASN A 57 -9.59 2.94 -5.58
CA ASN A 57 -8.75 3.05 -4.40
C ASN A 57 -8.59 1.65 -3.81
N LEU A 58 -7.35 1.22 -3.58
CA LEU A 58 -7.03 -0.10 -3.07
C LEU A 58 -6.25 0.02 -1.76
N GLY A 59 -6.56 -0.86 -0.81
CA GLY A 59 -5.65 -1.14 0.30
C GLY A 59 -4.44 -1.92 -0.21
N MET A 60 -3.29 -1.71 0.44
CA MET A 60 -2.06 -2.43 0.12
C MET A 60 -1.62 -3.23 1.34
N ALA A 61 -1.31 -4.52 1.14
CA ALA A 61 -0.64 -5.33 2.14
C ALA A 61 0.87 -5.07 2.03
N GLY A 62 1.49 -4.62 3.12
CA GLY A 62 2.91 -4.27 3.17
C GLY A 62 3.16 -3.08 4.10
N SER A 63 4.39 -2.98 4.59
CA SER A 63 4.83 -1.83 5.38
C SER A 63 5.52 -0.82 4.48
N THR A 64 5.33 0.47 4.77
CA THR A 64 6.03 1.56 4.09
C THR A 64 6.38 2.64 5.11
N ASP A 65 7.41 3.44 4.80
CA ASP A 65 7.83 4.56 5.66
C ASP A 65 6.73 5.62 5.83
N MET A 66 5.71 5.60 4.97
CA MET A 66 4.55 6.48 5.09
C MET A 66 3.76 6.26 6.37
N GLY A 67 3.92 5.11 7.06
CA GLY A 67 3.39 4.92 8.41
C GLY A 67 3.92 5.97 9.39
N PHE A 68 5.22 6.31 9.32
CA PHE A 68 5.83 7.35 10.16
C PHE A 68 5.40 8.74 9.71
N VAL A 69 5.36 9.00 8.39
CA VAL A 69 4.86 10.28 7.86
C VAL A 69 3.41 10.51 8.28
N ASN A 70 2.60 9.46 8.36
CA ASN A 70 1.21 9.53 8.82
C ASN A 70 1.09 10.01 10.28
N GLN A 71 2.15 9.92 11.09
CA GLN A 71 2.13 10.45 12.45
C GLN A 71 2.12 11.98 12.47
N VAL A 72 2.64 12.63 11.43
CA VAL A 72 2.74 14.09 11.33
C VAL A 72 1.86 14.71 10.23
N SER A 73 1.49 13.95 9.21
CA SER A 73 0.64 14.40 8.10
C SER A 73 -0.36 13.34 7.69
N LYS A 74 -1.65 13.69 7.64
CA LYS A 74 -2.71 12.78 7.16
C LYS A 74 -2.91 12.82 5.64
N ASN A 75 -2.19 13.70 4.96
CA ASN A 75 -2.39 13.98 3.54
C ASN A 75 -1.44 13.10 2.68
N ILE A 76 -1.71 11.80 2.63
CA ILE A 76 -0.84 10.80 2.00
C ILE A 76 -1.59 10.04 0.89
N ILE A 77 -0.95 9.91 -0.28
CA ILE A 77 -1.31 8.98 -1.35
C ILE A 77 -0.14 8.06 -1.61
N ILE A 78 -0.42 6.77 -1.79
CA ILE A 78 0.53 5.82 -2.35
C ILE A 78 0.13 5.54 -3.79
N ARG A 79 1.02 5.83 -4.73
CA ARG A 79 0.85 5.62 -6.16
C ARG A 79 2.20 5.28 -6.78
N GLY A 80 2.23 4.30 -7.67
CA GLY A 80 3.45 3.88 -8.36
C GLY A 80 3.18 3.08 -9.62
N VAL A 81 4.25 2.61 -10.27
CA VAL A 81 4.21 1.99 -11.61
C VAL A 81 4.04 0.48 -11.60
N GLY A 82 4.06 -0.13 -10.41
CA GLY A 82 3.93 -1.58 -10.26
C GLY A 82 2.57 -2.09 -10.71
N ASN A 83 2.58 -3.27 -11.32
CA ASN A 83 1.37 -4.03 -11.65
C ASN A 83 1.55 -5.49 -11.23
N ILE A 84 0.53 -6.34 -11.45
CA ILE A 84 0.54 -7.75 -11.02
C ILE A 84 1.74 -8.53 -11.59
N SER A 85 2.26 -8.15 -12.76
CA SER A 85 3.43 -8.77 -13.37
C SER A 85 4.78 -8.23 -12.87
N SER A 86 4.79 -7.22 -11.98
CA SER A 86 6.02 -6.57 -11.55
C SER A 86 6.87 -7.40 -10.60
N ASN A 87 6.29 -8.36 -9.89
CA ASN A 87 7.01 -9.32 -9.06
C ASN A 87 8.01 -8.67 -8.07
N ALA A 88 7.56 -7.64 -7.34
CA ALA A 88 8.39 -6.98 -6.33
C ALA A 88 8.95 -8.00 -5.32
N HIS A 89 10.25 -7.93 -5.04
CA HIS A 89 11.00 -8.88 -4.22
C HIS A 89 11.18 -10.29 -4.81
N GLY A 90 10.79 -10.52 -6.07
CA GLY A 90 10.99 -11.80 -6.76
C GLY A 90 12.19 -11.77 -7.73
N ALA A 91 12.63 -12.95 -8.17
CA ALA A 91 13.81 -13.10 -9.04
C ALA A 91 13.73 -12.36 -10.39
N ASN A 92 12.51 -12.09 -10.87
CA ASN A 92 12.24 -11.39 -12.13
C ASN A 92 11.46 -10.10 -11.89
N GLU A 93 11.85 -9.33 -10.87
CA GLU A 93 11.26 -8.02 -10.61
C GLU A 93 11.38 -7.11 -11.85
N SER A 94 10.27 -6.51 -12.28
CA SER A 94 10.24 -5.74 -13.51
C SER A 94 9.20 -4.62 -13.50
N ILE A 95 9.46 -3.58 -14.28
CA ILE A 95 8.53 -2.47 -14.52
C ILE A 95 8.44 -2.23 -16.02
N ARG A 96 7.22 -1.94 -16.51
CA ARG A 96 7.03 -1.63 -17.92
C ARG A 96 7.35 -0.16 -18.17
N MET A 97 8.18 0.12 -19.17
CA MET A 97 8.59 1.48 -19.50
C MET A 97 7.41 2.40 -19.89
N LYS A 98 6.35 1.84 -20.47
CA LYS A 98 5.12 2.59 -20.76
C LYS A 98 4.42 3.11 -19.49
N ASP A 99 4.47 2.34 -18.40
CA ASP A 99 3.83 2.70 -17.14
C ASP A 99 4.65 3.79 -16.45
N VAL A 100 5.99 3.74 -16.54
CA VAL A 100 6.89 4.82 -16.10
C VAL A 100 6.61 6.13 -16.83
N LYS A 101 6.53 6.09 -18.17
CA LYS A 101 6.22 7.28 -18.97
C LYS A 101 4.86 7.87 -18.62
N ALA A 102 3.86 7.04 -18.34
CA ALA A 102 2.55 7.51 -17.88
C ALA A 102 2.65 8.15 -16.48
N PHE A 103 3.35 7.50 -15.55
CA PHE A 103 3.50 8.01 -14.18
C PHE A 103 4.28 9.34 -14.12
N ILE A 104 5.27 9.54 -14.98
CA ILE A 104 5.94 10.84 -15.12
C ILE A 104 4.93 11.94 -15.51
N LYS A 105 4.02 11.66 -16.46
CA LYS A 105 2.97 12.61 -16.84
C LYS A 105 2.01 12.88 -15.69
N GLU A 106 1.66 11.85 -14.90
CA GLU A 106 0.85 12.01 -13.69
C GLU A 106 1.54 12.96 -12.69
N ILE A 107 2.83 12.77 -12.42
CA ILE A 107 3.59 13.62 -11.50
C ILE A 107 3.65 15.06 -12.01
N ILE A 108 4.01 15.26 -13.28
CA ILE A 108 4.09 16.60 -13.88
C ILE A 108 2.74 17.29 -13.76
N LEU A 109 1.66 16.61 -14.15
CA LEU A 109 0.32 17.19 -14.10
C LEU A 109 -0.13 17.47 -12.64
N TYR A 110 0.25 16.62 -11.69
CA TYR A 110 -0.05 16.83 -10.27
C TYR A 110 0.63 18.08 -9.69
N LEU A 111 1.87 18.36 -10.12
CA LEU A 111 2.65 19.50 -9.61
C LEU A 111 2.22 20.85 -10.21
N ILE A 112 1.69 20.86 -11.44
CA ILE A 112 1.30 22.09 -12.15
C ILE A 112 -0.21 22.40 -12.09
N SER A 113 -1.02 21.47 -11.57
CA SER A 113 -2.46 21.67 -11.32
C SER A 113 -2.73 22.02 -9.86
#